data_AF-A0AAE1V2P3-F1
#
_entry.id   AF-A0AAE1V2P3-F1
#
_cell.length_a   1.000
_cell.length_b   1.000
_cell.length_c   1.000
_cell.angle_alpha   90.00
_cell.angle_beta   90.00
_cell.angle_gamma   90.00
#
_symmetry.space_group_name_H-M   'P 1'
#
loop_
_entity.id
_entity.type
_entity.pdbx_description
1 polymer ?
#
loop_
_entity_poly.entity_id
_entity_poly.type
_entity_poly.pdbx_seq_one_letter_code
_entity_poly.pdbx_strand_id
1 'polypeptide(L)'
;MTRNSGESQKKAKKIASLSKQAKELSILCDIQVALIVCSHGETIPSISPNEDEARVIVNKYLSHSEEERSKKLITLETYLSKKLEEEEENNTRKIEEKKIEILFNQLYEANFNLYKLNAQEIKELLKQCAITKAELEKRMKEFDEQSQPPSLVSNFKAATEDGHAGGASTSLVGESDASRGPIKGHDE
;
A
#
# COMPACT_ATOMS: atom_id res chain seq x y z
N MET A 1 -22.17 -12.18 45.48
CA MET A 1 -21.16 -11.87 44.45
C MET A 1 -21.38 -12.78 43.25
N THR A 2 -22.26 -12.40 42.32
CA THR A 2 -22.58 -13.17 41.11
C THR A 2 -21.63 -12.74 39.99
N ARG A 3 -20.60 -13.56 39.71
CA ARG A 3 -19.72 -13.30 38.56
C ARG A 3 -20.50 -13.50 37.25
N ASN A 4 -20.23 -12.57 36.35
CA ASN A 4 -20.96 -12.21 35.15
C ASN A 4 -20.85 -13.31 34.07
N SER A 5 -21.89 -14.12 33.87
CA SER A 5 -21.91 -15.24 32.90
C SER A 5 -21.47 -14.83 31.48
N GLY A 6 -21.76 -13.59 31.08
CA GLY A 6 -21.36 -13.04 29.77
C GLY A 6 -19.85 -12.79 29.59
N GLU A 7 -19.13 -12.43 30.65
CA GLU A 7 -17.68 -12.18 30.58
C GLU A 7 -16.89 -13.48 30.37
N SER A 8 -17.32 -14.54 31.04
CA SER A 8 -16.74 -15.89 30.91
C SER A 8 -16.89 -16.41 29.48
N GLN A 9 -18.07 -16.27 28.87
CA GLN A 9 -18.31 -16.68 27.48
C GLN A 9 -17.50 -15.86 26.47
N LYS A 10 -17.40 -14.53 26.64
CA LYS A 10 -16.60 -13.67 25.74
C LYS A 10 -15.13 -14.06 25.76
N LYS A 11 -14.59 -14.34 26.94
CA LYS A 11 -13.21 -14.79 27.12
C LYS A 11 -12.98 -16.16 26.47
N ALA A 12 -13.84 -17.14 26.71
CA ALA A 12 -13.74 -18.46 26.10
C ALA A 12 -13.71 -18.38 24.56
N LYS A 13 -14.57 -17.54 23.97
CA LYS A 13 -14.57 -17.29 22.51
C LYS A 13 -13.24 -16.71 22.01
N LYS A 14 -12.65 -15.76 22.73
CA LYS A 14 -11.35 -15.17 22.37
C LYS A 14 -10.20 -16.18 22.45
N ILE A 15 -10.19 -17.01 23.50
CA ILE A 15 -9.17 -18.06 23.65
C ILE A 15 -9.30 -19.08 22.52
N ALA A 16 -10.53 -19.52 22.21
CA ALA A 16 -10.78 -20.44 21.09
C ALA A 16 -10.32 -19.87 19.74
N SER A 17 -10.60 -18.58 19.46
CA SER A 17 -10.12 -17.94 18.23
C SER A 17 -8.60 -17.84 18.17
N LEU A 18 -7.95 -17.50 19.29
CA LEU A 18 -6.48 -17.44 19.36
C LEU A 18 -5.85 -18.82 19.17
N SER A 19 -6.39 -19.87 19.79
CA SER A 19 -5.91 -21.24 19.59
C SER A 19 -6.05 -21.68 18.13
N LYS A 20 -7.14 -21.29 17.44
CA LYS A 20 -7.31 -21.55 16.01
C LYS A 20 -6.22 -20.86 15.18
N GLN A 21 -5.96 -19.58 15.45
CA GLN A 21 -4.91 -18.82 14.76
C GLN A 21 -3.52 -19.40 15.01
N ALA A 22 -3.22 -19.81 16.25
CA ALA A 22 -1.96 -20.48 16.59
C ALA A 22 -1.78 -21.79 15.80
N LYS A 23 -2.85 -22.58 15.65
CA LYS A 23 -2.83 -23.80 14.84
C LYS A 23 -2.62 -23.49 13.34
N GLU A 24 -3.31 -22.50 12.81
CA GLU A 24 -3.15 -22.07 11.42
C GLU A 24 -1.72 -21.60 11.14
N LEU A 25 -1.14 -20.78 12.03
CA LEU A 25 0.26 -20.34 11.93
C LEU A 25 1.23 -21.52 11.98
N SER A 26 0.99 -22.47 12.88
CA SER A 26 1.81 -23.69 12.97
C SER A 26 1.82 -24.47 11.66
N ILE A 27 0.67 -24.63 11.01
CA ILE A 27 0.53 -25.35 9.73
C ILE A 27 1.13 -24.54 8.56
N LEU A 28 0.77 -23.26 8.43
CA LEU A 28 1.16 -22.43 7.28
C LEU A 28 2.65 -22.13 7.24
N CYS A 29 3.27 -21.97 8.41
CA CYS A 29 4.68 -21.61 8.51
C CYS A 29 5.58 -22.80 8.87
N ASP A 30 5.02 -23.99 9.08
CA ASP A 30 5.73 -25.19 9.56
C ASP A 30 6.56 -24.91 10.83
N ILE A 31 5.91 -24.29 11.83
CA ILE A 31 6.54 -23.93 13.10
C ILE A 31 5.82 -24.57 14.28
N GLN A 32 6.56 -24.79 15.38
CA GLN A 32 6.01 -25.23 16.65
C GLN A 32 5.43 -24.04 17.41
N VAL A 33 4.15 -24.10 17.78
CA VAL A 33 3.45 -23.03 18.51
C VAL A 33 2.74 -23.62 19.72
N ALA A 34 2.98 -23.04 20.89
CA ALA A 34 2.26 -23.34 22.13
C ALA A 34 1.61 -22.06 22.67
N LEU A 35 0.36 -22.17 23.12
CA LEU A 35 -0.37 -21.08 23.76
C LEU A 35 -0.73 -21.48 25.19
N ILE A 36 -0.34 -20.65 26.15
CA ILE A 36 -0.63 -20.83 27.58
C ILE A 36 -1.36 -19.58 28.08
N VAL A 37 -2.63 -19.72 28.47
CA VAL A 37 -3.45 -18.60 28.95
C VAL A 37 -3.81 -18.80 30.41
N CYS A 38 -3.15 -18.03 31.28
CA CYS A 38 -3.47 -17.94 32.70
C CYS A 38 -4.49 -16.83 32.92
N SER A 39 -5.60 -17.16 33.59
CA SER A 39 -6.70 -16.21 33.76
C SER A 39 -6.99 -15.95 35.21
N HIS A 40 -7.36 -14.72 35.53
CA HIS A 40 -7.65 -14.33 36.90
C HIS A 40 -8.84 -15.13 37.47
N GLY A 41 -8.61 -15.81 38.60
CA GLY A 41 -9.63 -16.62 39.29
C GLY A 41 -9.76 -18.06 38.79
N GLU A 42 -9.00 -18.47 37.77
CA GLU A 42 -8.90 -19.87 37.34
C GLU A 42 -7.58 -20.47 37.85
N THR A 43 -7.65 -21.69 38.36
CA THR A 43 -6.47 -22.42 38.88
C THR A 43 -5.74 -23.19 37.79
N ILE A 44 -6.41 -23.52 36.69
CA ILE A 44 -5.88 -24.30 35.58
C ILE A 44 -5.79 -23.40 34.34
N PRO A 45 -4.61 -23.27 33.71
CA PRO A 45 -4.46 -22.50 32.49
C PRO A 45 -5.13 -23.20 31.29
N SER A 46 -5.59 -22.41 30.33
CA SER A 46 -5.99 -22.96 29.02
C SER A 46 -4.73 -23.17 28.17
N ILE A 47 -4.51 -24.41 27.73
CA ILE A 47 -3.32 -24.82 26.99
C ILE A 47 -3.75 -25.30 25.60
N SER A 48 -3.02 -24.90 24.56
CA SER A 48 -3.15 -25.38 23.18
C SER A 48 -1.75 -25.67 22.62
N PRO A 49 -1.52 -26.78 21.88
CA PRO A 49 -2.51 -27.75 21.40
C PRO A 49 -3.03 -28.71 22.47
N ASN A 50 -2.13 -29.34 23.23
CA ASN A 50 -2.40 -30.09 24.45
C ASN A 50 -1.20 -29.93 25.41
N GLU A 51 -1.34 -30.41 26.64
CA GLU A 51 -0.33 -30.20 27.68
C GLU A 51 1.02 -30.85 27.36
N ASP A 52 1.02 -32.05 26.79
CA ASP A 52 2.25 -32.79 26.48
C ASP A 52 3.04 -32.13 25.35
N GLU A 53 2.37 -31.79 24.25
CA GLU A 53 2.99 -31.06 23.14
C GLU A 53 3.49 -29.69 23.57
N ALA A 54 2.68 -28.93 24.32
CA ALA A 54 3.09 -27.63 24.84
C ALA A 54 4.32 -27.76 25.76
N ARG A 55 4.39 -28.81 26.59
CA ARG A 55 5.55 -29.07 27.46
C ARG A 55 6.81 -29.34 26.65
N VAL A 56 6.74 -30.13 25.58
CA VAL A 56 7.88 -30.36 24.68
C VAL A 56 8.38 -29.04 24.06
N ILE A 57 7.46 -28.21 23.58
CA ILE A 57 7.78 -26.90 22.98
C ILE A 57 8.43 -25.97 24.01
N VAL A 58 7.85 -25.88 25.21
CA VAL A 58 8.38 -25.05 26.30
C VAL A 58 9.75 -25.55 26.75
N ASN A 59 9.94 -26.86 26.92
CA ASN A 59 11.24 -27.43 27.30
C ASN A 59 12.31 -27.13 26.25
N LYS A 60 11.98 -27.24 24.96
CA LYS A 60 12.88 -26.85 23.86
C LYS A 60 13.18 -25.35 23.88
N TYR A 61 12.21 -24.49 24.20
CA TYR A 61 12.47 -23.06 24.38
C TYR A 61 13.40 -22.80 25.57
N LEU A 62 13.15 -23.45 26.72
CA LEU A 62 13.93 -23.31 27.95
C LEU A 62 15.34 -23.93 27.87
N SER A 63 15.60 -24.83 26.93
CA SER A 63 16.94 -25.38 26.71
C SER A 63 17.91 -24.39 26.06
N HIS A 64 17.41 -23.28 25.49
CA HIS A 64 18.23 -22.18 25.00
C HIS A 64 18.64 -21.25 26.14
N SER A 65 19.80 -20.60 26.02
CA SER A 65 20.28 -19.64 27.01
C SER A 65 19.35 -18.42 27.13
N GLU A 66 19.41 -17.72 28.26
CA GLU A 66 18.65 -16.49 28.47
C GLU A 66 19.00 -15.41 27.43
N GLU A 67 20.27 -15.32 27.04
CA GLU A 67 20.72 -14.38 26.01
C GLU A 67 20.09 -14.68 24.64
N GLU A 68 20.01 -15.96 24.25
CA GLU A 68 19.37 -16.35 22.98
C GLU A 68 17.86 -16.09 22.99
N ARG A 69 17.22 -16.36 24.13
CA ARG A 69 15.78 -16.18 24.31
C ARG A 69 15.39 -14.71 24.33
N SER A 70 16.12 -13.89 25.08
CA SER A 70 15.82 -12.45 25.23
C SER A 70 15.90 -11.69 23.90
N LYS A 71 16.79 -12.08 22.98
CA LYS A 71 16.89 -11.49 21.63
C LYS A 71 15.61 -11.57 20.80
N LYS A 72 14.76 -12.58 21.04
CA LYS A 72 13.51 -12.81 20.28
C LYS A 72 12.26 -12.72 21.15
N LEU A 73 12.40 -12.42 22.43
CA LEU A 73 11.28 -12.31 23.35
C LEU A 73 10.57 -10.97 23.13
N ILE A 74 9.27 -11.03 22.88
CA ILE A 74 8.41 -9.86 22.79
C ILE A 74 7.46 -9.90 23.98
N THR A 75 7.50 -8.84 24.79
CA THR A 75 6.55 -8.63 25.90
C THR A 75 5.49 -7.63 25.46
N LEU A 76 4.34 -7.62 26.15
CA LEU A 76 3.29 -6.63 25.85
C LEU A 76 3.80 -5.20 26.04
N GLU A 77 4.57 -4.96 27.10
CA GLU A 77 5.16 -3.65 27.38
C GLU A 77 6.11 -3.20 26.26
N THR A 78 7.06 -4.06 25.86
CA THR A 78 8.00 -3.72 24.77
C THR A 78 7.28 -3.51 23.44
N TYR A 79 6.26 -4.31 23.15
CA TYR A 79 5.42 -4.13 21.95
C TYR A 79 4.68 -2.80 21.95
N LEU A 80 4.03 -2.44 23.07
CA LEU A 80 3.26 -1.21 23.17
C LEU A 80 4.15 0.04 23.17
N SER A 81 5.28 0.01 23.87
CA SER A 81 6.25 1.11 23.86
C SER A 81 6.77 1.37 22.45
N LYS A 82 7.13 0.32 21.71
CA LYS A 82 7.55 0.45 20.30
C LYS A 82 6.44 1.02 19.42
N LYS A 83 5.20 0.57 19.61
CA LYS A 83 4.05 1.07 18.85
C LYS A 83 3.77 2.55 19.11
N LEU A 84 3.96 3.00 20.35
CA LEU A 84 3.81 4.39 20.72
C LEU A 84 4.90 5.26 20.08
N GLU A 85 6.15 4.80 20.12
CA GLU A 85 7.28 5.48 19.48
C GLU A 85 7.08 5.61 17.96
N GLU A 86 6.66 4.54 17.28
CA GLU A 86 6.33 4.55 15.84
C GLU A 86 5.23 5.58 15.52
N GLU A 87 4.21 5.67 16.36
CA GLU A 87 3.09 6.62 16.17
C GLU A 87 3.50 8.07 16.47
N GLU A 88 4.37 8.29 17.46
CA GLU A 88 4.91 9.61 17.78
C GLU A 88 5.81 10.14 16.65
N GLU A 89 6.68 9.29 16.09
CA GLU A 89 7.51 9.65 14.95
C GLU A 89 6.64 10.01 13.72
N ASN A 90 5.62 9.20 13.44
CA ASN A 90 4.68 9.43 12.35
C ASN A 90 3.91 10.75 12.52
N ASN A 91 3.45 11.05 13.73
CA ASN A 91 2.74 12.30 14.01
C ASN A 91 3.67 13.51 13.90
N THR A 92 4.90 13.41 14.40
CA THR A 92 5.91 14.46 14.27
C THR A 92 6.17 14.76 12.80
N ARG A 93 6.36 13.72 11.97
CA ARG A 93 6.53 13.85 10.51
C ARG A 93 5.36 14.57 9.84
N LYS A 94 4.13 14.16 10.13
CA LYS A 94 2.91 14.81 9.58
C LYS A 94 2.77 16.26 10.00
N ILE A 95 3.17 16.60 11.23
CA ILE A 95 3.16 17.99 11.72
C ILE A 95 4.18 18.82 10.94
N GLU A 96 5.40 18.31 10.73
CA GLU A 96 6.44 18.97 9.94
C GLU A 96 5.96 19.17 8.48
N GLU A 97 5.42 18.13 7.84
CA GLU A 97 4.89 18.20 6.47
C GLU A 97 3.81 19.28 6.32
N LYS A 98 2.82 19.29 7.22
CA LYS A 98 1.76 20.32 7.24
C LYS A 98 2.31 21.72 7.48
N LYS A 99 3.33 21.84 8.32
CA LYS A 99 3.98 23.13 8.59
C LYS A 99 4.67 23.67 7.33
N ILE A 100 5.39 22.82 6.58
CA ILE A 100 6.00 23.26 5.32
C ILE A 100 4.93 23.59 4.28
N GLU A 101 3.84 22.83 4.19
CA GLU A 101 2.70 23.13 3.31
C GLU A 101 2.09 24.52 3.63
N ILE A 102 1.85 24.83 4.91
CA ILE A 102 1.36 26.15 5.34
C ILE A 102 2.33 27.25 4.94
N LEU A 103 3.64 27.05 5.18
CA LEU A 103 4.65 28.03 4.84
C LEU A 103 4.75 28.25 3.32
N PHE A 104 4.61 27.19 2.53
CA PHE A 104 4.59 27.27 1.06
C PHE A 104 3.39 28.07 0.55
N ASN A 105 2.21 27.83 1.12
CA ASN A 105 1.00 28.60 0.78
C ASN A 105 1.14 30.09 1.14
N GLN A 106 1.72 30.40 2.30
CA GLN A 106 2.02 31.78 2.70
C GLN A 106 3.03 32.46 1.76
N LEU A 107 4.04 31.71 1.29
CA LEU A 107 4.99 32.19 0.29
C LEU A 107 4.29 32.51 -1.03
N TYR A 108 3.38 31.63 -1.48
CA TYR A 108 2.59 31.84 -2.69
C TYR A 108 1.71 33.09 -2.59
N GLU A 109 1.11 33.35 -1.42
CA GLU A 109 0.31 34.55 -1.16
C GLU A 109 1.14 35.83 -0.93
N ALA A 110 2.47 35.76 -1.04
CA ALA A 110 3.41 36.84 -0.72
C ALA A 110 3.27 37.41 0.72
N ASN A 111 2.62 36.66 1.62
CA ASN A 111 2.41 37.01 3.02
C ASN A 111 3.42 36.25 3.90
N PHE A 112 4.70 36.42 3.60
CA PHE A 112 5.76 35.56 4.14
C PHE A 112 6.94 36.35 4.72
N ASN A 113 7.38 35.96 5.92
CA ASN A 113 8.55 36.55 6.57
C ASN A 113 9.71 35.54 6.67
N LEU A 114 10.69 35.70 5.78
CA LEU A 114 11.88 34.85 5.68
C LEU A 114 12.73 34.83 6.95
N TYR A 115 12.72 35.91 7.75
CA TYR A 115 13.53 36.02 8.96
C TYR A 115 13.02 35.17 10.12
N LYS A 116 11.80 34.62 10.02
CA LYS A 116 11.21 33.76 11.05
C LYS A 116 11.55 32.28 10.86
N LEU A 117 12.12 31.91 9.71
CA LEU A 117 12.41 30.52 9.39
C LEU A 117 13.75 30.05 9.97
N ASN A 118 13.78 28.78 10.35
CA ASN A 118 15.03 28.09 10.62
C ASN A 118 15.63 27.45 9.35
N ALA A 119 16.91 27.07 9.40
CA ALA A 119 17.63 26.54 8.26
C ALA A 119 17.02 25.25 7.67
N GLN A 120 16.40 24.40 8.50
CA GLN A 120 15.74 23.18 8.05
C GLN A 120 14.44 23.50 7.29
N GLU A 121 13.61 24.39 7.82
CA GLU A 121 12.38 24.85 7.16
C GLU A 121 12.68 25.48 5.80
N ILE A 122 13.72 26.33 5.71
CA ILE A 122 14.17 26.92 4.44
C ILE A 122 14.55 25.81 3.45
N LYS A 123 15.32 24.81 3.90
CA LYS A 123 15.76 23.70 3.06
C LYS A 123 14.57 22.87 2.55
N GLU A 124 13.58 22.61 3.39
CA GLU A 124 12.39 21.84 3.03
C GLU A 124 11.47 22.64 2.10
N LEU A 125 11.29 23.94 2.33
CA LEU A 125 10.57 24.83 1.42
C LEU A 125 11.23 24.90 0.04
N LEU A 126 12.56 25.05 -0.03
CA LEU A 126 13.28 25.05 -1.30
C LEU A 126 13.04 23.76 -2.09
N LYS A 127 12.97 22.61 -1.42
CA LYS A 127 12.60 21.34 -2.06
C LYS A 127 11.18 21.39 -2.60
N GLN A 128 10.21 21.88 -1.82
CA GLN A 128 8.82 22.01 -2.29
C GLN A 128 8.73 22.94 -3.50
N CYS A 129 9.39 24.10 -3.50
CA CYS A 129 9.43 24.99 -4.65
C CYS A 129 10.00 24.31 -5.90
N ALA A 130 11.06 23.51 -5.76
CA ALA A 130 11.65 22.78 -6.87
C ALA A 130 10.69 21.74 -7.46
N ILE A 131 9.95 21.01 -6.59
CA ILE A 131 8.92 20.06 -7.00
C ILE A 131 7.80 20.78 -7.75
N THR A 132 7.23 21.85 -7.17
CA THR A 132 6.16 22.60 -7.80
C THR A 132 6.60 23.20 -9.14
N LYS A 133 7.83 23.72 -9.23
CA LYS A 133 8.37 24.23 -10.50
C LYS A 133 8.42 23.14 -11.57
N ALA A 134 8.92 21.95 -11.24
CA ALA A 134 8.99 20.84 -12.19
C ALA A 134 7.60 20.38 -12.64
N GLU A 135 6.62 20.35 -11.73
CA GLU A 135 5.23 20.04 -12.09
C GLU A 135 4.62 21.09 -13.03
N LEU A 136 4.85 22.38 -12.78
CA LEU A 136 4.39 23.46 -13.64
C LEU A 136 5.03 23.39 -15.03
N GLU A 137 6.34 23.16 -15.11
CA GLU A 137 7.04 22.97 -16.38
C GLU A 137 6.49 21.78 -17.18
N LYS A 138 6.11 20.70 -16.50
CA LYS A 138 5.46 19.55 -17.14
C LYS A 138 4.08 19.93 -17.70
N ARG A 139 3.23 20.58 -16.89
CA ARG A 139 1.89 21.01 -17.33
C ARG A 139 1.96 22.02 -18.49
N MET A 140 2.97 22.88 -18.52
CA MET A 140 3.15 23.86 -19.59
C MET A 140 3.45 23.17 -20.94
N LYS A 141 4.30 22.14 -20.94
CA LYS A 141 4.59 21.35 -22.15
C LYS A 141 3.37 20.59 -22.66
N GLU A 142 2.59 19.99 -21.75
CA GLU A 142 1.35 19.28 -22.10
C GLU A 142 0.30 20.22 -22.74
N PHE A 143 0.26 21.48 -22.31
CA PHE A 143 -0.61 22.51 -22.88
C PHE A 143 -0.15 22.97 -24.29
N ASP A 144 1.15 23.12 -24.49
CA ASP A 144 1.73 23.48 -25.79
C ASP A 144 1.54 22.35 -26.84
N GLU A 145 1.57 21.08 -26.42
CA GLU A 145 1.32 19.93 -27.30
C GLU A 145 -0.17 19.76 -27.68
N GLN A 146 -1.11 20.14 -26.80
CA GLN A 146 -2.56 20.09 -27.08
C GLN A 146 -3.08 21.26 -27.92
N SER A 147 -2.32 22.35 -28.03
CA SER A 147 -2.73 23.56 -28.77
C SER A 147 -2.25 23.59 -30.24
N GLN A 148 -1.54 22.56 -30.73
CA GLN A 148 -1.24 22.42 -32.15
C GLN A 148 -2.44 21.83 -32.93
N PRO A 149 -2.98 22.51 -33.96
CA PRO A 149 -4.00 21.92 -34.83
C PRO A 149 -3.40 20.77 -35.66
N PRO A 150 -4.17 19.71 -35.99
CA PRO A 150 -3.70 18.66 -36.89
C PRO A 150 -3.34 19.30 -38.24
N SER A 151 -2.05 19.33 -38.57
CA SER A 151 -1.56 19.87 -39.84
C SER A 151 -2.15 19.04 -40.98
N LEU A 152 -3.01 19.66 -41.78
CA LEU A 152 -3.49 19.10 -43.04
C LEU A 152 -2.27 18.79 -43.93
N VAL A 153 -2.05 17.51 -44.16
CA VAL A 153 -1.03 17.00 -45.07
C VAL A 153 -1.42 17.43 -46.48
N SER A 154 -0.78 18.48 -47.00
CA SER A 154 -0.98 18.96 -48.37
C SER A 154 -0.16 18.11 -49.35
N ASN A 155 -0.74 17.01 -49.83
CA ASN A 155 -0.22 16.32 -51.00
C ASN A 155 -0.61 17.08 -52.28
N PHE A 156 0.21 18.05 -52.68
CA PHE A 156 0.24 18.49 -54.08
C PHE A 156 1.40 17.80 -54.78
N LYS A 157 1.10 16.66 -55.42
CA LYS A 157 1.97 16.07 -56.44
C LYS A 157 1.57 16.67 -57.79
N ALA A 158 2.37 17.64 -58.25
CA ALA A 158 2.33 18.08 -59.63
C ALA A 158 2.91 16.97 -60.54
N ALA A 159 2.14 16.56 -61.53
CA ALA A 159 2.65 15.95 -62.75
C ALA A 159 1.76 16.38 -63.92
N THR A 160 2.38 17.11 -64.83
CA THR A 160 1.93 17.58 -66.13
C THR A 160 1.61 16.44 -67.10
N GLU A 161 0.57 16.66 -67.93
CA GLU A 161 0.40 16.30 -69.36
C GLU A 161 0.69 14.83 -69.77
N ASP A 162 -0.13 14.10 -70.54
CA ASP A 162 -0.94 14.49 -71.69
C ASP A 162 -1.77 13.26 -72.18
N GLY A 163 -2.87 13.48 -72.90
CA GLY A 163 -3.34 12.56 -73.96
C GLY A 163 -4.39 11.46 -73.68
N HIS A 164 -5.57 11.67 -74.28
CA HIS A 164 -6.38 10.71 -75.07
C HIS A 164 -7.58 9.95 -74.44
N ALA A 165 -8.76 10.46 -74.84
CA ALA A 165 -9.98 9.78 -75.31
C ALA A 165 -10.63 8.62 -74.52
N GLY A 166 -11.88 8.87 -74.11
CA GLY A 166 -13.00 8.00 -74.48
C GLY A 166 -13.69 7.21 -73.36
N GLY A 167 -14.93 7.60 -73.04
CA GLY A 167 -16.04 6.64 -72.98
C GLY A 167 -16.49 6.08 -71.62
N ALA A 168 -17.71 6.49 -71.25
CA ALA A 168 -18.81 5.68 -70.68
C ALA A 168 -18.75 5.11 -69.24
N SER A 169 -19.69 5.65 -68.43
CA SER A 169 -20.73 5.00 -67.61
C SER A 169 -20.46 3.79 -66.69
N THR A 170 -21.29 3.79 -65.62
CA THR A 170 -21.68 2.70 -64.70
C THR A 170 -20.68 2.44 -63.56
N SER A 171 -21.02 1.92 -62.38
CA SER A 171 -22.20 1.76 -61.54
C SER A 171 -21.75 0.78 -60.44
N LEU A 172 -22.15 1.02 -59.19
CA LEU A 172 -22.45 0.00 -58.16
C LEU A 172 -21.37 -0.98 -57.61
N VAL A 173 -21.38 -1.04 -56.28
CA VAL A 173 -21.26 -2.21 -55.38
C VAL A 173 -19.88 -2.76 -55.03
N GLY A 174 -19.70 -2.97 -53.73
CA GLY A 174 -18.62 -3.78 -53.15
C GLY A 174 -18.62 -3.75 -51.62
N GLU A 175 -19.67 -4.30 -51.00
CA GLU A 175 -19.61 -4.84 -49.63
C GLU A 175 -18.47 -5.86 -49.49
N SER A 176 -17.84 -5.97 -48.33
CA SER A 176 -17.50 -7.27 -47.71
C SER A 176 -17.08 -7.10 -46.26
N ASP A 177 -17.97 -7.61 -45.43
CA ASP A 177 -17.90 -7.88 -44.00
C ASP A 177 -17.06 -9.15 -43.70
N ALA A 178 -16.94 -9.44 -42.40
CA ALA A 178 -16.71 -10.74 -41.77
C ALA A 178 -15.28 -11.08 -41.26
N SER A 179 -15.08 -10.74 -39.97
CA SER A 179 -15.15 -11.69 -38.84
C SER A 179 -14.31 -12.99 -38.90
N ARG A 180 -13.49 -13.21 -37.86
CA ARG A 180 -13.36 -14.55 -37.25
C ARG A 180 -12.85 -14.50 -35.80
N GLY A 181 -13.63 -15.11 -34.91
CA GLY A 181 -13.43 -15.17 -33.46
C GLY A 181 -12.50 -16.29 -32.92
N PRO A 182 -12.58 -16.60 -31.62
CA PRO A 182 -11.55 -17.33 -30.86
C PRO A 182 -11.82 -18.82 -30.70
N ILE A 183 -10.76 -19.59 -30.43
CA ILE A 183 -10.80 -21.06 -30.24
C ILE A 183 -10.68 -21.41 -28.75
N LYS A 184 -11.49 -22.40 -28.38
CA LYS A 184 -11.82 -22.98 -27.07
C LYS A 184 -10.72 -23.95 -26.57
N GLY A 185 -10.71 -24.22 -25.26
CA GLY A 185 -9.73 -25.06 -24.56
C GLY A 185 -9.89 -26.57 -24.70
N HIS A 186 -9.16 -27.31 -23.86
CA HIS A 186 -9.37 -28.73 -23.59
C HIS A 186 -8.80 -29.12 -22.22
N ASP A 187 -9.62 -29.83 -21.45
CA ASP A 187 -9.30 -30.50 -20.18
C ASP A 187 -8.56 -31.83 -20.44
N GLU A 188 -7.73 -32.23 -19.47
CA GLU A 188 -7.60 -33.61 -18.95
C GLU A 188 -7.11 -33.55 -17.49
#